data_AF-A0A350YPW2-F1
#
_entry.id   AF-A0A350YPW2-F1
#
_cell.length_a   1.000
_cell.length_b   1.000
_cell.length_c   1.000
_cell.angle_alpha   90.00
_cell.angle_beta   90.00
_cell.angle_gamma   90.00
#
_symmetry.space_group_name_H-M   'P 1'
#
loop_
_entity.id
_entity.type
_entity.pdbx_description
1 polymer ?
#
loop_
_entity_poly.entity_id
_entity_poly.type
_entity_poly.pdbx_seq_one_letter_code
_entity_poly.pdbx_strand_id
1 'polypeptide(L)'
;MSTNDVDNYISAFPFPVREILRQIRTIILTAAPDAVESIGYGIPAYSTMGKPLVYFAGFKKHIGFYATPSGHEEFVKELASYKQGKGSVQFPVNKPIPYDLIRRMVEFRVRENQIKTNRLPDRISQSNISHNIPIYKNLPSVIKRSLCLYFISRRRRAGLFLVRNEK
;
A
#
# COMPACT_ATOMS: atom_id res chain seq x y z
N MET A 1 -20.04 7.88 24.18
CA MET A 1 -18.84 7.91 23.31
C MET A 1 -18.96 6.72 22.36
N SER A 2 -18.97 6.93 21.04
CA SER A 2 -19.03 5.80 20.11
C SER A 2 -17.74 4.99 20.21
N THR A 3 -17.84 3.82 20.83
CA THR A 3 -16.75 2.85 20.92
C THR A 3 -16.63 2.16 19.57
N ASN A 4 -15.80 2.72 18.67
CA ASN A 4 -15.41 1.99 17.47
C ASN A 4 -14.44 0.85 17.85
N ASP A 5 -14.27 -0.12 16.95
CA ASP A 5 -13.52 -1.33 17.23
C ASP A 5 -12.04 -1.07 17.59
N VAL A 6 -11.45 0.01 17.05
CA VAL A 6 -10.08 0.42 17.37
C VAL A 6 -9.98 1.00 18.78
N ASP A 7 -10.97 1.77 19.24
CA ASP A 7 -11.03 2.23 20.63
C ASP A 7 -11.12 1.05 21.60
N ASN A 8 -11.93 0.04 21.27
CA ASN A 8 -12.02 -1.19 22.06
C ASN A 8 -10.67 -1.91 22.11
N TYR A 9 -10.00 -2.07 20.96
CA TYR A 9 -8.65 -2.65 20.88
C TYR A 9 -7.65 -1.90 21.77
N ILE A 10 -7.59 -0.57 21.66
CA ILE A 10 -6.64 0.27 22.41
C ILE A 10 -6.94 0.21 23.92
N SER A 11 -8.22 0.17 24.32
CA SER A 11 -8.63 0.13 25.72
C SER A 11 -8.20 -1.14 26.46
N ALA A 12 -7.94 -2.24 25.73
CA ALA A 12 -7.48 -3.50 26.30
C ALA A 12 -6.02 -3.46 26.79
N PHE A 13 -5.25 -2.41 26.45
CA PHE A 13 -3.85 -2.29 26.83
C PHE A 13 -3.64 -1.49 28.13
N PRO A 14 -2.55 -1.75 28.88
CA PRO A 14 -2.12 -0.93 30.01
C PRO A 14 -1.91 0.53 29.62
N PHE A 15 -2.09 1.45 30.56
CA PHE A 15 -2.07 2.90 30.34
C PHE A 15 -0.86 3.39 29.51
N PRO A 16 0.41 3.01 29.80
CA PRO A 16 1.54 3.51 29.02
C PRO A 16 1.51 3.10 27.55
N VAL A 17 1.07 1.88 27.26
CA VAL A 17 0.96 1.36 25.89
C VAL A 17 -0.23 2.00 25.18
N ARG A 18 -1.34 2.19 25.90
CA ARG A 18 -2.56 2.83 25.40
C ARG A 18 -2.28 4.23 24.86
N GLU A 19 -1.51 5.02 25.58
CA GLU A 19 -1.18 6.39 25.16
C GLU A 19 -0.31 6.41 23.90
N ILE A 20 0.66 5.48 23.79
CA ILE A 20 1.45 5.33 22.55
C ILE A 20 0.55 4.96 21.37
N LEU A 21 -0.35 3.98 21.54
CA LEU A 21 -1.27 3.54 20.48
C LEU A 21 -2.22 4.66 20.05
N ARG A 22 -2.73 5.46 20.99
CA ARG A 22 -3.57 6.63 20.71
C ARG A 22 -2.80 7.68 19.90
N GLN A 23 -1.56 7.98 20.30
CA GLN A 23 -0.73 8.94 19.57
C GLN A 23 -0.45 8.47 18.14
N ILE A 24 -0.14 7.18 17.95
CA ILE A 24 0.04 6.60 16.61
C ILE A 24 -1.24 6.72 15.77
N ARG A 25 -2.41 6.39 16.34
CA ARG A 25 -3.70 6.57 15.67
C ARG A 25 -3.94 8.01 15.26
N THR A 26 -3.71 8.97 16.15
CA THR A 26 -3.84 10.41 15.84
C THR A 26 -2.93 10.80 14.69
N ILE A 27 -1.65 10.41 14.73
CA ILE A 27 -0.69 10.70 13.65
C ILE A 27 -1.16 10.14 12.32
N ILE A 28 -1.67 8.91 12.29
CA ILE A 28 -2.17 8.29 11.05
C ILE A 28 -3.36 9.08 10.50
N LEU A 29 -4.35 9.41 11.33
CA LEU A 29 -5.56 10.12 10.91
C LEU A 29 -5.26 11.58 10.51
N THR A 30 -4.27 12.23 11.13
CA THR A 30 -3.82 13.57 10.74
C THR A 30 -3.04 13.54 9.42
N ALA A 31 -2.16 12.56 9.23
CA ALA A 31 -1.36 12.41 8.01
C ALA A 31 -2.18 11.88 6.82
N ALA A 32 -3.28 11.17 7.09
CA ALA A 32 -4.17 10.60 6.10
C ALA A 32 -5.64 10.82 6.50
N PRO A 33 -6.20 12.03 6.32
CA PRO A 33 -7.59 12.34 6.70
C PRO A 33 -8.64 11.45 6.00
N ASP A 34 -8.35 11.02 4.77
CA ASP A 34 -9.21 10.13 3.98
C ASP A 34 -9.00 8.64 4.31
N ALA A 35 -8.23 8.32 5.35
CA ALA A 35 -8.00 6.93 5.73
C ALA A 35 -9.25 6.32 6.34
N VAL A 36 -9.66 5.18 5.80
CA VAL A 36 -10.70 4.33 6.38
C VAL A 36 -10.05 3.47 7.45
N GLU A 37 -10.49 3.68 8.68
CA GLU A 37 -10.10 2.91 9.85
C GLU A 37 -10.93 1.62 9.97
N SER A 38 -10.27 0.51 10.28
CA SER A 38 -10.88 -0.81 10.43
C SER A 38 -10.05 -1.70 11.37
N ILE A 39 -10.56 -2.89 11.69
CA ILE A 39 -9.78 -3.97 12.29
C ILE A 39 -9.51 -5.04 11.24
N GLY A 40 -8.24 -5.33 10.98
CA GLY A 40 -7.79 -6.40 10.09
C GLY A 40 -6.84 -7.33 10.84
N TYR A 41 -7.02 -8.64 10.72
CA TYR A 41 -6.22 -9.64 11.45
C TYR A 41 -6.20 -9.43 12.98
N GLY A 42 -7.28 -8.87 13.54
CA GLY A 42 -7.38 -8.57 14.98
C GLY A 42 -6.58 -7.34 15.43
N ILE A 43 -6.04 -6.54 14.52
CA ILE A 43 -5.29 -5.32 14.83
C ILE A 43 -5.83 -4.10 14.05
N PRO A 44 -5.59 -2.87 14.54
CA PRO A 44 -5.90 -1.65 13.80
C PRO A 44 -5.28 -1.61 12.41
N ALA A 45 -6.14 -1.37 11.42
CA ALA A 45 -5.83 -1.41 10.01
C ALA A 45 -6.38 -0.16 9.32
N TYR A 46 -5.52 0.52 8.56
CA TYR A 46 -5.87 1.74 7.83
C TYR A 46 -5.72 1.51 6.34
N SER A 47 -6.67 2.03 5.58
CA SER A 47 -6.66 1.97 4.12
C SER A 47 -7.01 3.32 3.51
N THR A 48 -6.48 3.62 2.34
CA THR A 48 -6.73 4.87 1.62
C THR A 48 -6.97 4.54 0.16
N MET A 49 -7.98 5.12 -0.48
CA MET A 49 -8.32 4.87 -1.90
C MET A 49 -8.49 3.36 -2.20
N GLY A 50 -9.10 2.62 -1.27
CA GLY A 50 -9.32 1.17 -1.39
C GLY A 50 -8.04 0.30 -1.33
N LYS A 51 -6.90 0.87 -0.94
CA LYS A 51 -5.62 0.16 -0.83
C LYS A 51 -5.12 0.17 0.63
N PRO A 52 -4.43 -0.89 1.09
CA PRO A 52 -3.79 -0.90 2.40
C PRO A 52 -2.81 0.26 2.58
N LEU A 53 -2.89 0.95 3.72
CA LEU A 53 -1.99 2.03 4.08
C LEU A 53 -0.96 1.52 5.10
N VAL A 54 -1.41 1.30 6.33
CA VAL A 54 -0.60 0.87 7.48
C VAL A 54 -1.43 0.04 8.45
N TYR A 55 -0.73 -0.76 9.26
CA TYR A 55 -1.29 -1.45 10.42
C TYR A 55 -0.41 -1.17 11.64
N PHE A 56 -0.97 -1.24 12.83
CA PHE A 56 -0.19 -1.21 14.05
C PHE A 56 -0.73 -2.19 15.10
N ALA A 57 0.15 -2.69 15.95
CA ALA A 57 -0.20 -3.66 16.98
C ALA A 57 0.55 -3.37 18.28
N GLY A 58 -0.17 -3.42 19.40
CA GLY A 58 0.43 -3.33 20.74
C GLY A 58 0.96 -4.69 21.21
N PHE A 59 2.19 -4.72 21.73
CA PHE A 59 2.73 -5.88 22.44
C PHE A 59 3.30 -5.46 23.81
N LYS A 60 3.57 -6.44 24.68
CA LYS A 60 4.08 -6.19 26.04
C LYS A 60 5.41 -5.40 26.08
N LYS A 61 6.28 -5.59 25.08
CA LYS A 61 7.64 -5.01 25.05
C LYS A 61 7.86 -4.01 23.91
N HIS A 62 6.97 -3.97 22.92
CA HIS A 62 7.15 -3.16 21.72
C HIS A 62 5.81 -2.86 21.06
N ILE A 63 5.79 -1.88 20.17
CA ILE A 63 4.71 -1.65 19.22
C ILE A 63 5.17 -2.17 17.86
N GLY A 64 4.37 -3.02 17.24
CA GLY A 64 4.58 -3.44 15.86
C GLY A 64 3.95 -2.42 14.92
N PHE A 65 4.71 -1.95 13.93
CA PHE A 65 4.23 -1.05 12.88
C PHE A 65 4.50 -1.67 11.51
N TYR A 66 3.50 -1.67 10.64
CA TYR A 66 3.51 -2.39 9.38
C TYR A 66 3.13 -1.44 8.25
N ALA A 67 4.11 -1.00 7.46
CA ALA A 67 3.91 0.01 6.42
C ALA A 67 4.12 -0.50 4.99
N THR A 68 3.88 -1.80 4.74
CA THR A 68 4.15 -2.52 3.48
C THR A 68 5.64 -2.47 3.05
N PRO A 69 6.13 -3.36 2.17
CA PRO A 69 7.57 -3.42 1.86
C PRO A 69 8.17 -2.11 1.33
N SER A 70 7.46 -1.39 0.45
CA SER A 70 7.95 -0.13 -0.15
C SER A 70 8.12 1.00 0.87
N GLY A 71 7.26 1.04 1.90
CA GLY A 71 7.37 2.03 2.97
C GLY A 71 8.55 1.76 3.91
N HIS A 72 9.10 0.55 3.94
CA HIS A 72 10.30 0.25 4.75
C HIS A 72 11.60 0.48 3.95
N GLU A 73 11.59 0.19 2.65
CA GLU A 73 12.74 0.37 1.75
C GLU A 73 13.24 1.82 1.69
N GLU A 74 12.32 2.79 1.68
CA GLU A 74 12.68 4.23 1.67
C GLU A 74 13.36 4.68 2.98
N PHE A 75 12.97 4.10 4.11
CA PHE A 75 13.38 4.54 5.45
C PHE A 75 14.42 3.60 6.11
N VAL A 76 15.10 2.75 5.33
CA VAL A 76 16.03 1.72 5.86
C VAL A 76 17.08 2.30 6.80
N LYS A 77 17.66 3.47 6.48
CA LYS A 77 18.71 4.11 7.30
C LYS A 77 18.19 4.50 8.69
N GLU A 78 16.97 5.02 8.76
CA GLU A 78 16.36 5.49 9.99
C GLU A 78 15.80 4.33 10.82
N LEU A 79 15.35 3.27 10.13
CA LEU A 79 14.86 2.05 10.76
C LEU A 79 15.99 1.12 11.24
N ALA A 80 17.24 1.37 10.83
CA ALA A 80 18.40 0.51 11.12
C ALA A 80 18.63 0.27 12.63
N SER A 81 18.26 1.23 13.49
CA SER A 81 18.36 1.10 14.94
C SER A 81 17.27 0.25 15.59
N TYR A 82 16.27 -0.17 14.83
CA TYR A 82 15.10 -0.93 15.30
C TYR A 82 15.11 -2.35 14.76
N LYS A 83 14.40 -3.25 15.45
CA LYS A 83 14.20 -4.61 14.96
C LYS A 83 13.19 -4.58 13.82
N GLN A 84 13.59 -5.12 12.66
CA GLN A 84 12.79 -5.10 11.43
C GLN A 84 12.41 -6.51 10.99
N GLY A 85 11.30 -6.61 10.25
CA GLY A 85 10.86 -7.80 9.52
C GLY A 85 10.47 -7.42 8.09
N LYS A 86 9.92 -8.36 7.31
CA LYS A 86 9.49 -8.10 5.94
C LYS A 86 8.29 -7.13 5.91
N GLY A 87 8.58 -5.83 5.78
CA GLY A 87 7.58 -4.76 5.81
C GLY A 87 7.03 -4.46 7.21
N SER A 88 7.81 -4.72 8.26
CA SER A 88 7.44 -4.41 9.65
C SER A 88 8.63 -3.90 10.47
N VAL A 89 8.34 -3.09 11.47
CA VAL A 89 9.32 -2.60 12.46
C VAL A 89 8.73 -2.71 13.86
N GLN A 90 9.60 -2.98 14.84
CA GLN A 90 9.25 -3.04 16.25
C GLN A 90 9.84 -1.84 16.98
N PHE A 91 8.98 -0.97 17.52
CA PHE A 91 9.37 0.15 18.36
C PHE A 91 9.32 -0.26 19.84
N PRO A 92 10.45 -0.31 20.57
CA PRO A 92 10.46 -0.67 21.99
C PRO A 92 9.68 0.36 22.82
N VAL A 93 8.80 -0.10 23.72
CA VAL A 93 8.00 0.80 24.58
C VAL A 93 8.82 1.48 25.68
N ASN A 94 10.05 1.02 25.92
CA ASN A 94 10.98 1.59 26.90
C ASN A 94 11.91 2.67 26.30
N LYS A 95 11.73 3.02 25.02
CA LYS A 95 12.47 4.07 24.34
C LYS A 95 11.48 5.10 23.79
N PRO A 96 11.93 6.35 23.53
CA PRO A 96 11.12 7.32 22.82
C PRO A 96 10.64 6.76 21.48
N ILE A 97 9.34 6.85 21.24
CA ILE A 97 8.74 6.41 19.98
C ILE A 97 9.03 7.46 18.90
N PRO A 98 9.55 7.06 17.72
CA PRO A 98 9.92 8.00 16.66
C PRO A 98 8.66 8.46 15.89
N TYR A 99 7.81 9.26 16.53
CA TYR A 99 6.53 9.71 15.96
C TYR A 99 6.67 10.45 14.63
N ASP A 100 7.73 11.24 14.47
CA ASP A 100 8.00 11.92 13.20
C ASP A 100 8.30 10.94 12.06
N LEU A 101 9.05 9.88 12.34
CA LEU A 101 9.31 8.82 11.36
C LEU A 101 8.01 8.11 10.96
N ILE A 102 7.15 7.80 11.93
CA ILE A 102 5.84 7.19 11.69
C ILE A 102 5.00 8.11 10.77
N ARG A 103 4.94 9.41 11.06
CA ARG A 103 4.24 10.39 10.24
C ARG A 103 4.76 10.39 8.79
N ARG A 104 6.07 10.50 8.59
CA ARG A 104 6.67 10.52 7.24
C ARG A 104 6.43 9.22 6.48
N MET A 105 6.46 8.07 7.15
CA MET A 105 6.12 6.78 6.55
C MET A 105 4.66 6.74 6.08
N VAL A 106 3.72 7.25 6.88
CA VAL A 106 2.30 7.32 6.51
C VAL A 106 2.11 8.24 5.29
N GLU A 107 2.67 9.46 5.32
CA GLU A 107 2.57 10.42 4.21
C GLU A 107 3.18 9.87 2.90
N PHE A 108 4.30 9.16 3.00
CA PHE A 108 4.91 8.48 1.86
C PHE A 108 3.97 7.41 1.28
N ARG A 109 3.36 6.60 2.14
CA ARG A 109 2.42 5.54 1.73
C ARG A 109 1.13 6.10 1.13
N VAL A 110 0.62 7.21 1.63
CA VAL A 110 -0.52 7.93 1.03
C VAL A 110 -0.18 8.36 -0.40
N ARG A 111 0.97 9.01 -0.60
CA ARG A 111 1.44 9.43 -1.94
C ARG A 111 1.60 8.24 -2.88
N GLU A 112 2.18 7.14 -2.41
CA GLU A 112 2.27 5.90 -3.20
C GLU A 112 0.89 5.36 -3.60
N ASN A 113 -0.07 5.34 -2.67
CA ASN A 113 -1.43 4.89 -2.95
C ASN A 113 -2.12 5.81 -3.96
N GLN A 114 -1.91 7.12 -3.85
CA GLN A 114 -2.41 8.12 -4.79
C GLN A 114 -1.84 7.91 -6.20
N ILE A 115 -0.52 7.72 -6.32
CA ILE A 115 0.12 7.42 -7.62
C ILE A 115 -0.43 6.12 -8.20
N LYS A 116 -0.58 5.06 -7.38
CA LYS A 116 -1.11 3.77 -7.84
C LYS A 116 -2.59 3.84 -8.22
N THR A 117 -3.34 4.78 -7.68
CA THR A 117 -4.74 5.03 -8.07
C THR A 117 -4.79 5.88 -9.34
N ASN A 118 -3.99 6.94 -9.44
CA ASN A 118 -3.95 7.84 -10.60
C ASN A 118 -3.32 7.20 -11.85
N ARG A 119 -2.40 6.24 -11.68
CA ARG A 119 -1.87 5.40 -12.77
C ARG A 119 -2.88 4.34 -13.27
N LEU A 120 -4.10 4.30 -12.74
CA LEU A 120 -5.19 3.52 -13.32
C LEU A 120 -6.04 4.41 -14.25
N PRO A 121 -5.68 4.48 -15.54
CA PRO A 121 -6.65 4.36 -16.61
C PRO A 121 -6.59 2.92 -17.17
N ASP A 122 -7.73 2.38 -17.60
CA ASP A 122 -7.82 1.29 -18.59
C ASP A 122 -7.63 -0.20 -18.19
N ARG A 123 -7.92 -0.66 -16.96
CA ARG A 123 -8.23 -2.10 -16.78
C ARG A 123 -9.67 -2.47 -17.16
N ILE A 124 -10.60 -1.51 -17.13
CA ILE A 124 -11.99 -1.72 -17.58
C ILE A 124 -12.11 -1.58 -19.12
N SER A 125 -11.04 -1.15 -19.81
CA SER A 125 -10.99 -1.04 -21.27
C SER A 125 -10.39 -2.26 -21.98
N GLN A 126 -9.95 -3.32 -21.28
CA GLN A 126 -9.33 -4.49 -21.93
C GLN A 126 -10.18 -5.76 -21.97
N SER A 127 -11.35 -5.82 -21.31
CA SER A 127 -12.28 -6.94 -21.46
C SER A 127 -13.49 -6.67 -22.37
N ASN A 128 -13.76 -5.40 -22.72
CA ASN A 128 -14.93 -5.04 -23.55
C ASN A 128 -14.61 -4.43 -24.94
N ILE A 129 -13.34 -4.31 -25.33
CA ILE A 129 -12.94 -3.74 -26.65
C ILE A 129 -12.41 -4.80 -27.63
N SER A 130 -12.84 -6.07 -27.51
CA SER A 130 -12.65 -7.02 -28.62
C SER A 130 -13.86 -7.13 -29.55
N HIS A 131 -15.03 -6.60 -29.17
CA HIS A 131 -16.27 -6.83 -29.92
C HIS A 131 -16.91 -5.57 -30.53
N ASN A 132 -16.40 -4.37 -30.29
CA ASN A 132 -17.06 -3.15 -30.76
C ASN A 132 -16.15 -2.07 -31.38
N ILE A 133 -15.05 -2.47 -32.01
CA ILE A 133 -14.34 -1.61 -32.96
C ILE A 133 -14.99 -1.79 -34.35
N PRO A 134 -15.59 -0.76 -34.97
CA PRO A 134 -16.35 -0.89 -36.23
C PRO A 134 -15.49 -1.39 -37.41
N ILE A 135 -14.18 -1.23 -37.31
CA ILE A 135 -13.22 -1.63 -38.34
C ILE A 135 -13.10 -3.17 -38.47
N TYR A 136 -13.46 -3.97 -37.45
CA TYR A 136 -13.27 -5.43 -37.45
C TYR A 136 -14.51 -6.25 -37.82
N LYS A 137 -15.68 -5.60 -37.97
CA LYS A 137 -16.96 -6.30 -38.16
C LYS A 137 -17.05 -6.96 -39.54
N ASN A 138 -16.33 -6.46 -40.55
CA ASN A 138 -16.39 -6.95 -41.95
C ASN A 138 -15.06 -7.46 -42.53
N LEU A 139 -14.02 -7.73 -41.71
CA LEU A 139 -12.78 -8.31 -42.24
C LEU A 139 -12.90 -9.82 -42.49
N PRO A 140 -12.43 -10.34 -43.65
CA PRO A 140 -12.29 -11.76 -43.91
C PRO A 140 -11.47 -12.48 -42.82
N SER A 141 -11.85 -13.74 -42.53
CA SER A 141 -11.29 -14.59 -41.46
C SER A 141 -9.75 -14.66 -41.45
N VAL A 142 -9.16 -14.58 -42.64
CA VAL A 142 -7.71 -14.68 -42.87
C VAL A 142 -6.96 -13.45 -42.34
N ILE A 143 -7.55 -12.26 -42.42
CA ILE A 143 -6.90 -10.99 -42.02
C ILE A 143 -6.97 -10.79 -40.50
N LYS A 144 -8.03 -11.30 -39.84
CA LYS A 144 -8.17 -11.27 -38.37
C LYS A 144 -7.04 -12.04 -37.66
N ARG A 145 -6.61 -13.18 -38.20
CA ARG A 145 -5.48 -13.96 -37.65
C ARG A 145 -4.14 -13.25 -37.83
N SER A 146 -3.94 -12.58 -38.97
CA SER A 146 -2.70 -11.88 -39.29
C SER A 146 -2.48 -10.63 -38.42
N LEU A 147 -3.54 -9.82 -38.18
CA LEU A 147 -3.45 -8.68 -37.26
C LEU A 147 -3.21 -9.12 -35.80
N CYS A 148 -3.86 -10.20 -35.35
CA CYS A 148 -3.67 -10.72 -34.00
C CYS A 148 -2.19 -11.12 -33.76
N LEU A 149 -1.58 -11.81 -34.73
CA LEU A 149 -0.16 -12.16 -34.68
C LEU A 149 0.78 -10.95 -34.78
N TYR A 150 0.41 -9.91 -35.55
CA TYR A 150 1.16 -8.66 -35.61
C TYR A 150 1.17 -7.92 -34.25
N PHE A 151 0.04 -7.86 -33.55
CA PHE A 151 -0.01 -7.26 -32.21
C PHE A 151 0.69 -8.11 -31.13
N ILE A 152 0.62 -9.44 -31.22
CA ILE A 152 1.34 -10.35 -30.32
C ILE A 152 2.86 -10.27 -30.53
N SER A 153 3.33 -10.15 -31.77
CA SER A 153 4.76 -10.00 -32.08
C SER A 153 5.32 -8.62 -31.67
N ARG A 154 4.52 -7.55 -31.78
CA ARG A 154 4.89 -6.22 -31.28
C ARG A 154 4.98 -6.17 -29.75
N ARG A 155 4.20 -6.97 -29.02
CA ARG A 155 4.32 -7.16 -27.55
C ARG A 155 5.67 -7.74 -27.13
N ARG A 156 6.28 -8.64 -27.92
CA ARG A 156 7.60 -9.22 -27.59
C ARG A 156 8.75 -8.23 -27.78
N ARG A 157 8.65 -7.29 -28.74
CA ARG A 157 9.68 -6.26 -28.94
C ARG A 157 9.65 -5.15 -27.89
N ALA A 158 8.49 -4.79 -27.34
CA ALA A 158 8.39 -3.78 -26.28
C ALA A 158 8.90 -4.27 -24.91
N GLY A 159 8.89 -5.59 -24.65
CA GLY A 159 9.37 -6.19 -23.39
C GLY A 159 10.85 -6.59 -23.38
N LEU A 160 11.57 -6.50 -24.51
CA LEU A 160 12.97 -6.95 -24.63
C LEU A 160 13.98 -5.80 -24.63
N PHE A 161 13.54 -4.54 -24.55
CA PHE A 161 14.41 -3.35 -24.62
C PHE A 161 14.77 -2.74 -23.24
N LEU A 162 14.44 -3.40 -22.13
CA LEU A 162 14.73 -2.91 -20.76
C LEU A 162 15.61 -3.86 -19.92
N VAL A 163 16.37 -4.76 -20.55
CA VAL A 163 17.38 -5.54 -19.84
C VAL A 163 18.64 -5.64 -20.71
N ARG A 164 19.48 -4.61 -20.67
CA ARG A 164 20.94 -4.68 -20.75
C ARG A 164 21.55 -3.28 -20.78
N ASN A 165 22.58 -3.10 -19.96
CA ASN A 165 23.52 -1.98 -19.88
C ASN A 165 23.16 -0.87 -18.89
N GLU A 166 23.41 -1.13 -17.60
CA GLU A 166 24.40 -0.32 -16.87
C GLU A 166 25.39 -1.24 -16.16
N LYS A 167 26.67 -1.00 -16.51
CA LYS A 167 27.95 -1.61 -16.09
C LYS A 167 28.48 -2.79 -16.90
#